data_AF-M2UBW8-F1
#
_entry.id   AF-M2UBW8-F1
#
_cell.length_a   1.000
_cell.length_b   1.000
_cell.length_c   1.000
_cell.angle_alpha   90.00
_cell.angle_beta   90.00
_cell.angle_gamma   90.00
#
_symmetry.space_group_name_H-M   'P 1'
#
loop_
_entity.id
_entity.type
_entity.pdbx_description
1 polymer ?
#
loop_
_entity_poly.entity_id
_entity_poly.type
_entity_poly.pdbx_seq_one_letter_code
_entity_poly.pdbx_strand_id
1 'polypeptide(L)'
;MGNAVSTFNLLQTQNKHLLKGGPLALYNAAFVISFQGFFLQLVFWGIYAGLVGFSMKRMMDLHYLSLMFTLTFLLLTIHFLSDLELNSSKLIFFTQHAGIEYLIAVRVLLPSSFVRRWMGHIFFVIWLLIVGATGVIVSNHAVYFAIAMASLSDTLISVCGLVLIARKLKQKQATQLIGHKLTVEAISGLGFLIHGLSTLPNTVAVVLILKTQDPSYYFGMVWAPIAMASLFSAGLQVPAAAMYFENISCCCRRRRMMFPGDIGWEESEYREGISMLEKGKVDLERRNNPGTSEQSLIPRNPVYAAYHLPFGVVSSPSQR
;
A
#
# COMPACT_ATOMS: atom_id res chain seq x y z
N MET A 1 -25.50 28.43 -59.43
CA MET A 1 -25.11 27.71 -58.20
C MET A 1 -23.62 27.96 -57.98
N GLY A 2 -23.28 28.99 -57.19
CA GLY A 2 -21.88 29.29 -56.83
C GLY A 2 -21.65 28.85 -55.39
N ASN A 3 -20.80 27.85 -55.19
CA ASN A 3 -20.41 27.37 -53.88
C ASN A 3 -19.60 28.45 -53.15
N ALA A 4 -20.21 29.05 -52.12
CA ALA A 4 -19.48 29.86 -51.15
C ALA A 4 -18.68 28.91 -50.25
N VAL A 5 -17.44 28.63 -50.64
CA VAL A 5 -16.44 28.08 -49.72
C VAL A 5 -16.06 29.21 -48.77
N SER A 6 -16.63 29.19 -47.56
CA SER A 6 -16.19 30.02 -46.44
C SER A 6 -14.75 29.63 -46.10
N THR A 7 -13.78 30.29 -46.72
CA THR A 7 -12.39 30.29 -46.26
C THR A 7 -12.36 30.93 -44.89
N PHE A 8 -12.33 30.10 -43.84
CA PHE A 8 -11.88 30.54 -42.53
C PHE A 8 -10.46 31.10 -42.72
N ASN A 9 -10.33 32.42 -42.76
CA ASN A 9 -9.05 33.10 -42.64
C ASN A 9 -8.53 32.82 -41.23
N LEU A 10 -7.81 31.70 -41.09
CA LEU A 10 -6.93 31.46 -39.96
C LEU A 10 -5.91 32.61 -39.99
N LEU A 11 -6.09 33.59 -39.09
CA LEU A 11 -5.15 34.66 -38.85
C LEU A 11 -3.78 34.04 -38.53
N GLN A 12 -2.90 34.00 -39.52
CA GLN A 12 -1.54 33.50 -39.36
C GLN A 12 -0.73 34.52 -38.56
N THR A 13 -0.10 34.06 -37.49
CA THR A 13 0.73 34.90 -36.62
C THR A 13 1.90 35.50 -37.40
N GLN A 14 2.08 36.81 -37.29
CA GLN A 14 3.22 37.54 -37.88
C GLN A 14 4.43 37.58 -36.91
N ASN A 15 4.31 36.99 -35.73
CA ASN A 15 5.36 37.00 -34.72
C ASN A 15 6.49 36.04 -35.13
N LYS A 16 7.66 36.60 -35.44
CA LYS A 16 8.85 35.87 -35.90
C LYS A 16 9.33 34.78 -34.93
N HIS A 17 9.10 34.94 -33.62
CA HIS A 17 9.46 33.93 -32.62
C HIS A 17 8.53 32.71 -32.67
N LEU A 18 7.22 32.96 -32.82
CA LEU A 18 6.20 31.92 -33.00
C LEU A 18 6.32 31.18 -34.34
N LEU A 19 6.70 31.90 -35.40
CA LEU A 19 6.94 31.31 -36.72
C LEU A 19 8.19 30.40 -36.72
N LYS A 20 9.20 30.71 -35.89
CA LYS A 20 10.46 29.97 -35.84
C LYS A 20 10.45 28.81 -34.83
N GLY A 21 9.81 28.98 -33.68
CA GLY A 21 9.79 27.97 -32.60
C GLY A 21 8.42 27.36 -32.32
N GLY A 22 7.41 27.64 -33.15
CA GLY A 22 6.04 27.17 -32.95
C GLY A 22 5.34 27.81 -31.74
N PRO A 23 4.13 27.33 -31.37
CA PRO A 23 3.33 27.88 -30.27
C PRO A 23 4.04 27.89 -28.91
N LEU A 24 5.00 26.99 -28.72
CA LEU A 24 5.78 26.85 -27.48
C LEU A 24 6.86 27.92 -27.31
N ALA A 25 7.23 28.63 -28.37
CA ALA A 25 8.22 29.71 -28.32
C ALA A 25 7.79 30.93 -27.50
N LEU A 26 6.51 31.03 -27.15
CA LEU A 26 5.98 32.05 -26.24
C LEU A 26 6.35 31.80 -24.78
N TYR A 27 6.69 30.55 -24.43
CA TYR A 27 6.93 30.16 -23.06
C TYR A 27 8.43 30.01 -22.80
N ASN A 28 8.88 30.50 -21.65
CA ASN A 28 10.23 30.23 -21.17
C ASN A 28 10.38 28.71 -20.92
N ALA A 29 11.50 28.10 -21.31
CA ALA A 29 11.80 26.69 -21.08
C ALA A 29 11.59 26.28 -19.62
N ALA A 30 11.96 27.13 -18.65
CA ALA A 30 11.73 26.86 -17.23
C ALA A 30 10.23 26.72 -16.89
N PHE A 31 9.36 27.52 -17.52
CA PHE A 31 7.91 27.42 -17.34
C PHE A 31 7.37 26.11 -17.93
N VAL A 32 7.82 25.73 -19.13
CA VAL A 32 7.37 24.50 -19.80
C VAL A 32 7.77 23.25 -19.00
N ILE A 33 9.02 23.19 -18.54
CA ILE A 33 9.51 22.06 -17.73
C ILE A 33 8.80 22.01 -16.37
N SER A 34 8.55 23.17 -15.73
CA SER A 34 7.81 23.23 -14.47
C SER A 34 6.38 22.73 -14.64
N PHE A 35 5.70 23.23 -15.67
CA PHE A 35 4.34 22.81 -16.00
C PHE A 35 4.27 21.31 -16.27
N GLN A 36 5.19 20.76 -17.07
CA GLN A 36 5.28 19.34 -17.34
C GLN A 36 5.47 18.54 -16.04
N GLY A 37 6.33 19.01 -15.14
CA GLY A 37 6.56 18.35 -13.85
C GLY A 37 5.32 18.34 -12.96
N PHE A 38 4.66 19.48 -12.78
CA PHE A 38 3.42 19.56 -12.01
C PHE A 38 2.29 18.74 -12.65
N PHE A 39 2.20 18.74 -13.97
CA PHE A 39 1.23 17.92 -14.69
C PHE A 39 1.50 16.42 -14.47
N LEU A 40 2.76 15.99 -14.49
CA LEU A 40 3.12 14.60 -14.19
C LEU A 40 2.70 14.21 -12.77
N GLN A 41 2.87 15.09 -11.78
CA GLN A 41 2.40 14.87 -10.42
C GLN A 41 0.87 14.73 -10.38
N LEU A 42 0.15 15.66 -11.03
CA LEU A 42 -1.31 15.62 -11.09
C LEU A 42 -1.82 14.32 -11.72
N VAL A 43 -1.24 13.91 -12.84
CA VAL A 43 -1.62 12.67 -13.54
C VAL A 43 -1.33 11.45 -12.68
N PHE A 44 -0.15 11.36 -12.07
CA PHE A 44 0.22 10.24 -11.22
C PHE A 44 -0.73 10.07 -10.03
N TRP A 45 -0.91 11.13 -9.24
CA TRP A 45 -1.78 11.10 -8.06
C TRP A 45 -3.26 10.97 -8.45
N GLY A 46 -3.67 11.52 -9.60
CA GLY A 46 -5.00 11.37 -10.16
C GLY A 46 -5.31 9.94 -10.60
N ILE A 47 -4.39 9.27 -11.28
CA ILE A 47 -4.50 7.85 -11.63
C ILE A 47 -4.58 7.01 -10.35
N TYR A 48 -3.72 7.27 -9.37
CA TYR A 48 -3.76 6.53 -8.11
C TYR A 48 -5.11 6.71 -7.39
N ALA A 49 -5.60 7.93 -7.27
CA ALA A 49 -6.91 8.22 -6.71
C ALA A 49 -8.03 7.52 -7.50
N GLY A 50 -7.96 7.52 -8.83
CA GLY A 50 -8.89 6.79 -9.69
C GLY A 50 -8.89 5.28 -9.43
N LEU A 51 -7.71 4.65 -9.37
CA LEU A 51 -7.55 3.21 -9.12
C LEU A 51 -8.15 2.76 -7.79
N VAL A 52 -8.13 3.63 -6.78
CA VAL A 52 -8.72 3.32 -5.47
C VAL A 52 -10.17 3.79 -5.31
N GLY A 53 -10.76 4.38 -6.36
CA GLY A 53 -12.12 4.94 -6.35
C GLY A 53 -12.27 6.17 -5.45
N PHE A 54 -11.27 7.05 -5.44
CA PHE A 54 -11.21 8.31 -4.69
C PHE A 54 -11.44 8.16 -3.17
N SER A 55 -11.14 6.97 -2.63
CA SER A 55 -11.30 6.69 -1.20
C SER A 55 -9.97 6.89 -0.47
N MET A 56 -9.86 7.97 0.32
CA MET A 56 -8.69 8.24 1.16
C MET A 56 -8.32 7.07 2.08
N LYS A 57 -9.33 6.32 2.56
CA LYS A 57 -9.11 5.11 3.34
C LYS A 57 -8.32 4.07 2.52
N ARG A 58 -8.74 3.81 1.29
CA ARG A 58 -8.06 2.86 0.40
C ARG A 58 -6.68 3.37 -0.03
N MET A 59 -6.50 4.67 -0.23
CA MET A 59 -5.17 5.26 -0.52
C MET A 59 -4.16 5.08 0.60
N MET A 60 -4.62 4.89 1.84
CA MET A 60 -3.76 4.73 3.00
C MET A 60 -3.73 3.28 3.52
N ASP A 61 -4.47 2.37 2.90
CA ASP A 61 -4.42 0.95 3.23
C ASP A 61 -3.15 0.32 2.64
N LEU A 62 -2.46 -0.50 3.45
CA LEU A 62 -1.14 -1.05 3.12
C LEU A 62 -1.11 -1.84 1.81
N HIS A 63 -2.22 -2.50 1.46
CA HIS A 63 -2.35 -3.32 0.26
C HIS A 63 -2.28 -2.48 -1.02
N TYR A 64 -2.99 -1.34 -1.06
CA TYR A 64 -2.95 -0.44 -2.22
C TYR A 64 -1.62 0.28 -2.32
N LEU A 65 -1.04 0.65 -1.17
CA LEU A 65 0.28 1.24 -1.12
C LEU A 65 1.37 0.27 -1.60
N SER A 66 1.31 -1.00 -1.20
CA SER A 66 2.20 -2.07 -1.67
C SER A 66 2.08 -2.29 -3.20
N LEU A 67 0.85 -2.28 -3.72
CA LEU A 67 0.61 -2.39 -5.16
C LEU A 67 1.17 -1.18 -5.93
N MET A 68 0.92 0.04 -5.44
CA MET A 68 1.49 1.24 -6.04
C MET A 68 3.00 1.28 -5.95
N PHE A 69 3.59 0.84 -4.84
CA PHE A 69 5.03 0.70 -4.67
C PHE A 69 5.62 -0.22 -5.76
N THR A 70 5.00 -1.37 -5.97
CA THR A 70 5.42 -2.33 -7.01
C THR A 70 5.30 -1.72 -8.42
N LEU A 71 4.15 -1.11 -8.71
CA LEU A 71 3.86 -0.56 -10.03
C LEU A 71 4.78 0.62 -10.36
N THR A 72 4.97 1.54 -9.41
CA THR A 72 5.90 2.65 -9.58
C THR A 72 7.32 2.15 -9.76
N PHE A 73 7.76 1.16 -8.99
CA PHE A 73 9.10 0.61 -9.19
C PHE A 73 9.29 -0.01 -10.58
N LEU A 74 8.35 -0.85 -11.02
CA LEU A 74 8.43 -1.49 -12.35
C LEU A 74 8.46 -0.44 -13.47
N LEU A 75 7.60 0.57 -13.38
CA LEU A 75 7.58 1.68 -14.33
C LEU A 75 8.88 2.49 -14.28
N LEU A 76 9.45 2.73 -13.10
CA LEU A 76 10.74 3.41 -12.95
C LEU A 76 11.85 2.62 -13.64
N THR A 77 11.88 1.30 -13.47
CA THR A 77 12.86 0.42 -14.12
C THR A 77 12.71 0.45 -15.64
N ILE A 78 11.49 0.33 -16.16
CA ILE A 78 11.21 0.43 -17.60
C ILE A 78 11.64 1.80 -18.13
N HIS A 79 11.32 2.87 -17.41
CA HIS A 79 11.66 4.24 -17.80
C HIS A 79 13.19 4.47 -17.84
N PHE A 80 13.94 3.89 -16.90
CA PHE A 80 15.41 3.90 -16.89
C PHE A 80 16.05 2.98 -17.94
N LEU A 81 15.40 1.88 -18.33
CA LEU A 81 15.92 0.99 -19.37
C LEU A 81 15.62 1.50 -20.79
N SER A 82 14.55 2.28 -20.95
CA SER A 82 14.14 2.82 -22.25
C SER A 82 15.09 3.92 -22.76
N ASP A 83 15.76 4.60 -21.84
CA ASP A 83 16.70 5.67 -22.11
C ASP A 83 17.65 5.76 -20.90
N LEU A 84 18.96 5.86 -21.13
CA LEU A 84 19.96 5.88 -20.06
C LEU A 84 20.25 7.30 -19.54
N GLU A 85 19.71 8.34 -20.17
CA GLU A 85 19.95 9.73 -19.76
C GLU A 85 19.21 10.09 -18.46
N LEU A 86 19.90 10.67 -17.47
CA LEU A 86 19.26 11.09 -16.22
C LEU A 86 18.52 12.43 -16.41
N ASN A 87 17.31 12.37 -16.96
CA ASN A 87 16.48 13.52 -17.30
C ASN A 87 15.50 13.91 -16.17
N SER A 88 14.98 15.15 -16.21
CA SER A 88 14.05 15.67 -15.19
C SER A 88 12.80 14.81 -15.02
N SER A 89 12.30 14.18 -16.09
CA SER A 89 11.17 13.25 -16.01
C SER A 89 11.45 12.05 -15.11
N LYS A 90 12.66 11.47 -15.17
CA LYS A 90 13.08 10.35 -14.34
C LYS A 90 13.26 10.76 -12.89
N LEU A 91 13.86 11.94 -12.65
CA LEU A 91 13.98 12.51 -11.31
C LEU A 91 12.61 12.78 -10.68
N ILE A 92 11.65 13.30 -11.44
CA ILE A 92 10.29 13.55 -10.95
C ILE A 92 9.58 12.23 -10.67
N PHE A 93 9.71 11.24 -11.55
CA PHE A 93 9.15 9.91 -11.31
C PHE A 93 9.76 9.26 -10.05
N PHE A 94 11.05 9.47 -9.81
CA PHE A 94 11.73 9.05 -8.59
C PHE A 94 11.05 9.64 -7.34
N THR A 95 10.72 10.93 -7.36
CA THR A 95 10.00 11.56 -6.23
C THR A 95 8.60 10.99 -6.03
N GLN A 96 7.91 10.57 -7.09
CA GLN A 96 6.60 9.92 -6.99
C GLN A 96 6.72 8.57 -6.28
N HIS A 97 7.73 7.77 -6.65
CA HIS A 97 8.04 6.51 -5.97
C HIS A 97 8.36 6.72 -4.49
N ALA A 98 9.24 7.66 -4.16
CA ALA A 98 9.57 8.03 -2.78
C ALA A 98 8.32 8.51 -1.99
N GLY A 99 7.40 9.21 -2.65
CA GLY A 99 6.13 9.61 -2.05
C GLY A 99 5.27 8.43 -1.60
N ILE A 100 5.22 7.36 -2.39
CA ILE A 100 4.53 6.12 -2.01
C ILE A 100 5.24 5.45 -0.82
N GLU A 101 6.57 5.41 -0.83
CA GLU A 101 7.36 4.87 0.28
C GLU A 101 7.13 5.65 1.59
N TYR A 102 7.01 6.98 1.54
CA TYR A 102 6.67 7.80 2.70
C TYR A 102 5.25 7.50 3.22
N LEU A 103 4.28 7.27 2.33
CA LEU A 103 2.93 6.86 2.75
C LEU A 103 2.95 5.48 3.41
N ILE A 104 3.74 4.53 2.90
CA ILE A 104 3.97 3.23 3.54
C ILE A 104 4.61 3.44 4.92
N ALA A 105 5.64 4.26 5.00
CA ALA A 105 6.35 4.54 6.25
C ALA A 105 5.42 5.11 7.31
N VAL A 106 4.60 6.10 6.96
CA VAL A 106 3.60 6.64 7.87
C VAL A 106 2.59 5.56 8.28
N ARG A 107 2.08 4.78 7.32
CA ARG A 107 1.09 3.74 7.61
C ARG A 107 1.62 2.63 8.53
N VAL A 108 2.88 2.25 8.37
CA VAL A 108 3.49 1.13 9.11
C VAL A 108 4.05 1.61 10.45
N LEU A 109 4.73 2.76 10.50
CA LEU A 109 5.47 3.19 11.68
C LEU A 109 4.61 3.97 12.68
N LEU A 110 3.58 4.69 12.22
CA LEU A 110 2.72 5.46 13.12
C LEU A 110 1.56 4.62 13.68
N PRO A 111 1.03 4.98 14.86
CA PRO A 111 -0.16 4.35 15.43
C PRO A 111 -1.35 4.43 14.46
N SER A 112 -2.10 3.33 14.32
CA SER A 112 -3.17 3.26 13.31
C SER A 112 -4.32 4.22 13.60
N SER A 113 -4.61 4.48 14.88
CA SER A 113 -5.55 5.51 15.36
C SER A 113 -5.16 6.92 14.93
N PHE A 114 -3.85 7.26 14.99
CA PHE A 114 -3.34 8.54 14.54
C PHE A 114 -3.50 8.68 13.02
N VAL A 115 -3.05 7.68 12.26
CA VAL A 115 -3.16 7.68 10.80
C VAL A 115 -4.62 7.83 10.39
N ARG A 116 -5.54 7.05 10.98
CA ARG A 116 -6.99 7.12 10.70
C ARG A 116 -7.54 8.53 10.85
N ARG A 117 -7.21 9.20 11.97
CA ARG A 117 -7.73 10.54 12.29
C ARG A 117 -7.23 11.60 11.31
N TRP A 118 -6.00 11.46 10.84
CA TRP A 118 -5.30 12.50 10.08
C TRP A 118 -5.02 12.13 8.61
N MET A 119 -5.58 11.05 8.08
CA MET A 119 -5.26 10.54 6.72
C MET A 119 -5.25 11.63 5.64
N GLY A 120 -6.28 12.48 5.58
CA GLY A 120 -6.35 13.55 4.58
C GLY A 120 -5.20 14.55 4.70
N HIS A 121 -4.83 14.91 5.92
CA HIS A 121 -3.72 15.83 6.19
C HIS A 121 -2.36 15.17 5.91
N ILE A 122 -2.19 13.91 6.32
CA ILE A 122 -0.98 13.12 6.03
C ILE A 122 -0.75 13.06 4.52
N PHE A 123 -1.80 12.68 3.77
CA PHE A 123 -1.73 12.62 2.31
C PHE A 123 -1.42 13.99 1.72
N PHE A 124 -2.11 15.04 2.17
CA PHE A 124 -1.87 16.41 1.69
C PHE A 124 -0.43 16.89 1.95
N VAL A 125 0.11 16.64 3.14
CA VAL A 125 1.48 17.03 3.50
C VAL A 125 2.50 16.28 2.64
N ILE A 126 2.35 14.96 2.48
CA ILE A 126 3.25 14.17 1.63
C ILE A 126 3.14 14.65 0.17
N TRP A 127 1.93 14.84 -0.34
CA TRP A 127 1.71 15.38 -1.68
C TRP A 127 2.38 16.75 -1.86
N LEU A 128 2.22 17.66 -0.90
CA LEU A 128 2.83 18.99 -0.94
C LEU A 128 4.37 18.90 -0.93
N LEU A 129 4.95 17.98 -0.15
CA LEU A 129 6.40 17.73 -0.15
C LEU A 129 6.89 17.24 -1.52
N ILE A 130 6.17 16.31 -2.16
CA ILE A 130 6.53 15.79 -3.49
C ILE A 130 6.37 16.86 -4.59
N VAL A 131 5.32 17.66 -4.52
CA VAL A 131 5.11 18.80 -5.43
C VAL A 131 6.19 19.86 -5.23
N GLY A 132 6.54 20.19 -3.98
CA GLY A 132 7.64 21.11 -3.65
C GLY A 132 8.99 20.61 -4.15
N ALA A 133 9.27 19.31 -3.98
CA ALA A 133 10.46 18.64 -4.51
C ALA A 133 10.55 18.77 -6.04
N THR A 134 9.42 18.70 -6.74
CA THR A 134 9.37 18.90 -8.20
C THR A 134 9.88 20.30 -8.58
N GLY A 135 9.50 21.34 -7.84
CA GLY A 135 10.01 22.70 -8.05
C GLY A 135 11.53 22.79 -7.88
N VAL A 136 12.09 22.16 -6.85
CA VAL A 136 13.55 22.12 -6.61
C VAL A 136 14.27 21.39 -7.75
N ILE A 137 13.77 20.21 -8.14
CA ILE A 137 14.38 19.40 -9.21
C ILE A 137 14.36 20.13 -10.54
N VAL A 138 13.23 20.74 -10.92
CA VAL A 138 13.11 21.47 -12.19
C VAL A 138 13.97 22.72 -12.20
N SER A 139 14.09 23.43 -11.07
CA SER A 139 14.85 24.69 -11.02
C SER A 139 16.36 24.52 -11.23
N ASN A 140 16.95 23.44 -10.70
CA ASN A 140 18.41 23.29 -10.61
C ASN A 140 18.93 21.92 -11.04
N HIS A 141 18.11 21.06 -11.67
CA HIS A 141 18.44 19.66 -11.93
C HIS A 141 19.09 19.01 -10.69
N ALA A 142 18.43 19.15 -9.54
CA ALA A 142 19.00 18.85 -8.23
C ALA A 142 19.08 17.32 -7.98
N VAL A 143 19.94 16.63 -8.74
CA VAL A 143 20.14 15.18 -8.67
C VAL A 143 20.51 14.75 -7.25
N TYR A 144 21.39 15.49 -6.57
CA TYR A 144 21.76 15.20 -5.18
C TYR A 144 20.58 15.30 -4.20
N PHE A 145 19.61 16.20 -4.46
CA PHE A 145 18.41 16.31 -3.64
C PHE A 145 17.50 15.09 -3.86
N ALA A 146 17.29 14.67 -5.11
CA ALA A 146 16.53 13.47 -5.43
C ALA A 146 17.15 12.20 -4.81
N ILE A 147 18.49 12.09 -4.85
CA ILE A 147 19.24 11.00 -4.22
C ILE A 147 19.11 11.04 -2.69
N ALA A 148 19.19 12.20 -2.06
CA ALA A 148 19.02 12.29 -0.61
C ALA A 148 17.61 11.84 -0.17
N MET A 149 16.58 12.23 -0.92
CA MET A 149 15.21 11.75 -0.68
C MET A 149 15.09 10.23 -0.88
N ALA A 150 15.74 9.70 -1.92
CA ALA A 150 15.84 8.26 -2.19
C ALA A 150 16.42 7.49 -1.02
N SER A 151 17.60 7.90 -0.54
CA SER A 151 18.26 7.22 0.57
C SER A 151 17.42 7.25 1.85
N LEU A 152 16.72 8.36 2.10
CA LEU A 152 15.80 8.46 3.23
C LEU A 152 14.60 7.51 3.07
N SER A 153 13.99 7.47 1.88
CA SER A 153 12.84 6.62 1.63
C SER A 153 13.20 5.13 1.63
N ASP A 154 14.33 4.76 1.04
CA ASP A 154 14.95 3.42 1.08
C ASP A 154 15.21 2.95 2.53
N THR A 155 15.72 3.85 3.39
CA THR A 155 15.94 3.52 4.81
C THR A 155 14.61 3.26 5.52
N LEU A 156 13.63 4.14 5.31
CA LEU A 156 12.31 4.03 5.94
C LEU A 156 11.60 2.75 5.51
N ILE A 157 11.63 2.40 4.23
CA ILE A 157 10.95 1.22 3.71
C ILE A 157 11.62 -0.07 4.21
N SER A 158 12.95 -0.09 4.36
CA SER A 158 13.65 -1.20 5.04
C SER A 158 13.20 -1.36 6.50
N VAL A 159 13.11 -0.27 7.26
CA VAL A 159 12.62 -0.29 8.65
C VAL A 159 11.16 -0.78 8.70
N CYS A 160 10.32 -0.35 7.77
CA CYS A 160 8.94 -0.84 7.65
C CYS A 160 8.90 -2.35 7.41
N GLY A 161 9.77 -2.86 6.54
CA GLY A 161 9.92 -4.29 6.29
C GLY A 161 10.21 -5.08 7.56
N LEU A 162 11.17 -4.62 8.36
CA LEU A 162 11.50 -5.23 9.66
C LEU A 162 10.32 -5.19 10.63
N VAL A 163 9.59 -4.06 10.71
CA VAL A 163 8.44 -3.91 11.61
C VAL A 163 7.32 -4.89 11.25
N LEU A 164 7.02 -5.07 9.95
CA LEU A 164 5.98 -6.00 9.51
C LEU A 164 6.36 -7.46 9.80
N ILE A 165 7.61 -7.84 9.55
CA ILE A 165 8.12 -9.18 9.91
C ILE A 165 8.05 -9.39 11.42
N ALA A 166 8.48 -8.40 12.21
CA ALA A 166 8.45 -8.48 13.67
C ALA A 166 7.03 -8.61 14.25
N ARG A 167 6.01 -7.97 13.63
CA ARG A 167 4.60 -8.14 14.03
C ARG A 167 4.17 -9.59 13.93
N LYS A 168 4.49 -10.26 12.81
CA LYS A 168 4.19 -11.68 12.63
C LYS A 168 4.88 -12.55 13.68
N LEU A 169 6.16 -12.29 13.97
CA LEU A 169 6.94 -13.06 14.94
C LEU A 169 6.45 -12.89 16.38
N LYS A 170 5.91 -11.71 16.73
CA LYS A 170 5.40 -11.43 18.08
C LYS A 170 4.04 -12.08 18.35
N GLN A 171 3.26 -12.39 17.32
CA GLN A 171 1.88 -12.86 17.48
C GLN A 171 1.81 -14.39 17.56
N LYS A 172 1.91 -14.92 18.79
CA LYS A 172 1.92 -16.37 19.08
C LYS A 172 0.54 -17.05 19.05
N GLN A 173 -0.55 -16.29 19.13
CA GLN A 173 -1.93 -16.82 19.17
C GLN A 173 -2.84 -16.04 18.21
N ALA A 174 -2.68 -16.26 16.91
CA ALA A 174 -3.57 -15.71 15.90
C ALA A 174 -4.59 -16.77 15.46
N THR A 175 -5.84 -16.37 15.25
CA THR A 175 -6.81 -17.19 14.50
C THR A 175 -6.26 -17.45 13.10
N GLN A 176 -6.68 -18.54 12.44
CA GLN A 176 -6.13 -18.96 11.14
C GLN A 176 -6.14 -17.83 10.08
N LEU A 177 -7.20 -17.01 10.07
CA LEU A 177 -7.37 -15.89 9.15
C LEU A 177 -6.44 -14.70 9.47
N ILE A 178 -6.32 -14.33 10.75
CA ILE A 178 -5.36 -13.31 11.21
C ILE A 178 -3.92 -13.79 10.94
N GLY A 179 -3.66 -15.07 11.16
CA GLY A 179 -2.38 -15.71 10.90
C GLY A 179 -1.98 -15.64 9.42
N HIS A 180 -2.91 -15.95 8.50
CA HIS A 180 -2.67 -15.84 7.07
C HIS A 180 -2.39 -14.40 6.64
N LYS A 181 -3.13 -13.43 7.19
CA LYS A 181 -2.92 -12.01 6.86
C LYS A 181 -1.60 -11.45 7.36
N LEU A 182 -1.23 -11.75 8.61
CA LEU A 182 0.09 -11.37 9.13
C LEU A 182 1.23 -12.02 8.33
N THR A 183 1.01 -13.21 7.77
CA THR A 183 1.99 -13.83 6.87
C THR A 183 2.14 -13.02 5.59
N VAL A 184 1.04 -12.59 4.97
CA VAL A 184 1.10 -11.73 3.77
C VAL A 184 1.76 -10.38 4.07
N GLU A 185 1.44 -9.75 5.20
CA GLU A 185 2.13 -8.51 5.62
C GLU A 185 3.63 -8.74 5.84
N ALA A 186 4.03 -9.87 6.44
CA ALA A 186 5.44 -10.21 6.63
C ALA A 186 6.15 -10.49 5.30
N ILE A 187 5.48 -11.12 4.33
CA ILE A 187 6.02 -11.34 2.98
C ILE A 187 6.19 -9.99 2.26
N SER A 188 5.18 -9.11 2.31
CA SER A 188 5.30 -7.74 1.80
C SER A 188 6.43 -6.98 2.48
N GLY A 189 6.58 -7.16 3.80
CA GLY A 189 7.65 -6.59 4.60
C GLY A 189 9.04 -7.10 4.19
N LEU A 190 9.16 -8.39 3.85
CA LEU A 190 10.39 -8.94 3.28
C LEU A 190 10.72 -8.28 1.94
N GLY A 191 9.72 -8.05 1.09
CA GLY A 191 9.89 -7.31 -0.16
C GLY A 191 10.40 -5.88 0.05
N PHE A 192 9.80 -5.15 1.00
CA PHE A 192 10.23 -3.80 1.39
C PHE A 192 11.66 -3.78 1.95
N LEU A 193 12.00 -4.77 2.77
CA LEU A 193 13.33 -4.91 3.35
C LEU A 193 14.40 -5.13 2.26
N ILE A 194 14.15 -6.07 1.36
CA ILE A 194 15.08 -6.41 0.26
C ILE A 194 15.26 -5.22 -0.67
N HIS A 195 14.16 -4.55 -1.05
CA HIS A 195 14.22 -3.34 -1.85
C HIS A 195 15.13 -2.30 -1.18
N GLY A 196 14.78 -1.82 0.02
CA GLY A 196 15.54 -0.72 0.64
C GLY A 196 17.00 -1.07 0.93
N LEU A 197 17.31 -2.33 1.30
CA LEU A 197 18.70 -2.76 1.50
C LEU A 197 19.49 -2.87 0.20
N SER A 198 18.82 -3.16 -0.92
CA SER A 198 19.45 -3.25 -2.23
C SER A 198 19.62 -1.89 -2.90
N THR A 199 18.68 -0.96 -2.69
CA THR A 199 18.69 0.35 -3.33
C THR A 199 19.61 1.32 -2.60
N LEU A 200 19.68 1.28 -1.26
CA LEU A 200 20.46 2.24 -0.47
C LEU A 200 21.97 2.28 -0.80
N PRO A 201 22.71 1.15 -0.88
CA PRO A 201 24.12 1.17 -1.26
C PRO A 201 24.33 1.65 -2.71
N ASN A 202 23.37 1.35 -3.58
CA ASN A 202 23.43 1.64 -5.00
C ASN A 202 23.08 3.12 -5.28
N THR A 203 22.24 3.74 -4.47
CA THR A 203 22.02 5.19 -4.46
C THR A 203 23.31 5.95 -4.13
N VAL A 204 24.13 5.43 -3.20
CA VAL A 204 25.48 5.94 -2.91
C VAL A 204 26.44 5.69 -4.08
N ALA A 205 26.38 4.51 -4.71
CA ALA A 205 27.20 4.21 -5.88
C ALA A 205 26.89 5.13 -7.08
N VAL A 206 25.62 5.48 -7.31
CA VAL A 206 25.21 6.45 -8.35
C VAL A 206 25.82 7.82 -8.08
N VAL A 207 25.87 8.30 -6.83
CA VAL A 207 26.56 9.56 -6.47
C VAL A 207 28.04 9.51 -6.83
N LEU A 208 28.70 8.39 -6.54
CA LEU A 208 30.12 8.21 -6.82
C LEU A 208 30.38 8.19 -8.33
N ILE A 209 29.56 7.44 -9.09
CA ILE A 209 29.63 7.35 -10.55
C ILE A 209 29.41 8.72 -11.20
N LEU A 210 28.43 9.50 -10.73
CA LEU A 210 28.19 10.85 -11.25
C LEU A 210 29.34 11.82 -10.97
N LYS A 211 30.18 11.54 -9.96
CA LYS A 211 31.38 12.33 -9.63
C LYS A 211 32.64 11.87 -10.36
N THR A 212 32.73 10.62 -10.79
CA THR A 212 33.92 10.05 -11.43
C THR A 212 33.64 9.75 -12.91
N GLN A 213 34.28 10.50 -13.81
CA GLN A 213 33.94 10.67 -15.24
C GLN A 213 33.95 9.44 -16.19
N ASP A 214 33.85 8.19 -15.72
CA ASP A 214 33.63 7.01 -16.60
C ASP A 214 32.32 6.26 -16.23
N PRO A 215 31.16 6.77 -16.67
CA PRO A 215 29.86 6.39 -16.10
C PRO A 215 29.27 5.08 -16.63
N SER A 216 29.57 4.66 -17.86
CA SER A 216 28.74 3.67 -18.56
C SER A 216 28.86 2.24 -18.00
N TYR A 217 30.07 1.76 -17.74
CA TYR A 217 30.29 0.38 -17.27
C TYR A 217 29.81 0.17 -15.84
N TYR A 218 30.12 1.10 -14.93
CA TYR A 218 29.75 1.01 -13.52
C TYR A 218 28.25 1.22 -13.31
N PHE A 219 27.60 2.05 -14.12
CA PHE A 219 26.16 2.28 -14.01
C PHE A 219 25.35 1.00 -14.24
N GLY A 220 25.68 0.24 -15.29
CA GLY A 220 25.00 -1.04 -15.56
C GLY A 220 25.17 -2.08 -14.45
N MET A 221 26.37 -2.18 -13.87
CA MET A 221 26.64 -3.10 -12.75
C MET A 221 25.92 -2.73 -11.46
N VAL A 222 25.70 -1.44 -11.21
CA VAL A 222 24.93 -0.94 -10.06
C VAL A 222 23.42 -1.12 -10.29
N TRP A 223 22.97 -0.98 -11.53
CA TRP A 223 21.55 -1.03 -11.85
C TRP A 223 20.98 -2.47 -11.95
N ALA A 224 21.80 -3.42 -12.39
CA ALA A 224 21.41 -4.84 -12.43
C ALA A 224 20.94 -5.41 -11.07
N PRO A 225 21.67 -5.26 -9.94
CA PRO A 225 21.22 -5.76 -8.65
C PRO A 225 19.97 -5.02 -8.14
N ILE A 226 19.80 -3.73 -8.45
CA ILE A 226 18.55 -3.01 -8.14
C ILE A 226 17.38 -3.63 -8.91
N ALA A 227 17.52 -3.80 -10.22
CA ALA A 227 16.45 -4.39 -11.03
C ALA A 227 16.07 -5.80 -10.53
N MET A 228 17.06 -6.63 -10.18
CA MET A 228 16.84 -7.97 -9.64
C MET A 228 16.15 -7.97 -8.26
N ALA A 229 16.66 -7.18 -7.32
CA ALA A 229 16.09 -7.09 -5.97
C ALA A 229 14.65 -6.59 -6.01
N SER A 230 14.34 -5.74 -6.98
CA SER A 230 13.01 -5.18 -7.08
C SER A 230 12.04 -6.01 -7.89
N LEU A 231 12.50 -6.78 -8.88
CA LEU A 231 11.69 -7.87 -9.44
C LEU A 231 11.34 -8.90 -8.36
N PHE A 232 12.29 -9.19 -7.47
CA PHE A 232 12.04 -10.04 -6.31
C PHE A 232 11.03 -9.40 -5.34
N SER A 233 11.21 -8.12 -5.00
CA SER A 233 10.27 -7.36 -4.17
C SER A 233 8.85 -7.36 -4.77
N ALA A 234 8.73 -7.10 -6.07
CA ALA A 234 7.48 -7.16 -6.81
C ALA A 234 6.82 -8.54 -6.74
N GLY A 235 7.60 -9.61 -6.91
CA GLY A 235 7.15 -10.99 -6.75
C GLY A 235 6.59 -11.26 -5.34
N LEU A 236 7.22 -10.70 -4.30
CA LEU A 236 6.75 -10.80 -2.93
C LEU A 236 5.49 -9.96 -2.64
N GLN A 237 5.12 -9.01 -3.51
CA GLN A 237 3.83 -8.30 -3.38
C GLN A 237 2.66 -9.04 -4.04
N VAL A 238 2.91 -10.12 -4.80
CA VAL A 238 1.85 -10.92 -5.43
C VAL A 238 0.84 -11.48 -4.41
N PRO A 239 1.24 -12.04 -3.24
CA PRO A 239 0.27 -12.47 -2.22
C PRO A 239 -0.58 -11.32 -1.65
N ALA A 240 -0.01 -10.12 -1.53
CA ALA A 240 -0.75 -8.93 -1.09
C ALA A 240 -1.76 -8.47 -2.15
N ALA A 241 -1.40 -8.55 -3.42
CA ALA A 241 -2.30 -8.29 -4.54
C ALA A 241 -3.39 -9.37 -4.66
N ALA A 242 -3.07 -10.65 -4.42
CA ALA A 242 -4.03 -11.75 -4.45
C ALA A 242 -5.14 -11.55 -3.41
N MET A 243 -4.80 -11.16 -2.18
CA MET A 243 -5.80 -10.78 -1.16
C MET A 243 -6.70 -9.63 -1.61
N TYR A 244 -6.17 -8.69 -2.40
CA TYR A 244 -6.95 -7.59 -2.94
C TYR A 244 -7.98 -8.09 -3.95
N PHE A 245 -7.58 -8.94 -4.91
CA PHE A 245 -8.49 -9.47 -5.92
C PHE A 245 -9.54 -10.43 -5.35
N GLU A 246 -9.21 -11.21 -4.32
CA GLU A 246 -10.19 -12.02 -3.60
C GLU A 246 -11.28 -11.17 -2.92
N ASN A 247 -10.98 -9.91 -2.59
CA ASN A 247 -11.89 -8.97 -1.95
C ASN A 247 -12.68 -8.10 -2.95
N ILE A 248 -12.40 -8.21 -4.27
CA ILE A 248 -13.21 -7.63 -5.35
C ILE A 248 -14.24 -8.69 -5.79
N SER A 249 -15.17 -9.01 -4.89
CA SER A 249 -16.36 -9.77 -5.24
C SER A 249 -17.37 -8.83 -5.90
N CYS A 250 -17.65 -9.07 -7.18
CA CYS A 250 -18.65 -8.37 -7.96
C CYS A 250 -20.04 -8.45 -7.27
N CYS A 251 -20.60 -7.26 -7.01
CA CYS A 251 -22.00 -6.89 -6.78
C CYS A 251 -22.84 -7.44 -5.59
N CYS A 252 -22.57 -8.55 -4.91
CA CYS A 252 -23.60 -9.12 -3.99
C CYS A 252 -23.13 -9.72 -2.64
N ARG A 253 -22.19 -9.13 -1.89
CA ARG A 253 -21.95 -9.59 -0.50
C ARG A 253 -21.76 -8.47 0.54
N ARG A 254 -22.62 -8.55 1.58
CA ARG A 254 -22.67 -7.73 2.81
C ARG A 254 -21.32 -7.64 3.53
N ARG A 255 -20.99 -6.42 3.99
CA ARG A 255 -20.01 -5.99 5.02
C ARG A 255 -18.63 -6.66 5.00
N ARG A 256 -17.61 -5.88 4.60
CA ARG A 256 -16.18 -6.13 4.87
C ARG A 256 -15.94 -6.38 6.36
N MET A 257 -15.34 -7.51 6.72
CA MET A 257 -14.57 -7.61 7.96
C MET A 257 -13.41 -6.61 7.87
N MET A 258 -13.12 -5.88 8.95
CA MET A 258 -11.95 -4.99 9.03
C MET A 258 -10.75 -5.84 9.42
N PHE A 259 -9.58 -5.57 8.83
CA PHE A 259 -8.48 -6.53 8.84
C PHE A 259 -7.16 -5.90 9.30
N PRO A 260 -6.18 -6.67 9.84
CA PRO A 260 -4.83 -6.17 10.10
C PRO A 260 -4.29 -5.44 8.86
N GLY A 261 -3.78 -4.21 9.02
CA GLY A 261 -3.33 -3.39 7.88
C GLY A 261 -4.38 -2.45 7.28
N ASP A 262 -5.67 -2.63 7.58
CA ASP A 262 -6.72 -1.68 7.24
C ASP A 262 -6.83 -0.59 8.31
N ILE A 263 -7.15 0.63 7.90
CA ILE A 263 -7.30 1.78 8.82
C ILE A 263 -8.33 1.57 9.95
N GLY A 264 -9.27 0.63 9.79
CA GLY A 264 -10.32 0.34 10.76
C GLY A 264 -10.07 -0.83 11.71
N TRP A 265 -8.89 -1.44 11.68
CA TRP A 265 -8.65 -2.72 12.37
C TRP A 265 -8.72 -2.66 13.91
N GLU A 266 -8.15 -1.63 14.56
CA GLU A 266 -8.17 -1.53 16.02
C GLU A 266 -9.61 -1.44 16.58
N GLU A 267 -10.55 -0.88 15.82
CA GLU A 267 -11.94 -0.77 16.23
C GLU A 267 -12.66 -2.13 16.19
N SER A 268 -12.23 -3.07 15.33
CA SER A 268 -12.72 -4.46 15.37
C SER A 268 -12.16 -5.25 16.53
N GLU A 269 -10.88 -5.12 16.89
CA GLU A 269 -10.33 -5.78 18.08
C GLU A 269 -10.98 -5.26 19.36
N TYR A 270 -11.16 -3.94 19.48
CA TYR A 270 -11.84 -3.33 20.62
C TYR A 270 -13.31 -3.78 20.71
N ARG A 271 -14.01 -3.86 19.57
CA ARG A 271 -15.42 -4.29 19.51
C ARG A 271 -15.60 -5.79 19.72
N GLU A 272 -14.69 -6.63 19.22
CA GLU A 272 -14.67 -8.08 19.50
C GLU A 272 -14.34 -8.32 20.98
N GLY A 273 -13.36 -7.61 21.54
CA GLY A 273 -13.01 -7.67 22.96
C GLY A 273 -14.18 -7.30 23.86
N ILE A 274 -14.89 -6.22 23.55
CA ILE A 274 -16.12 -5.84 24.27
C ILE A 274 -17.21 -6.91 24.09
N SER A 275 -17.41 -7.44 22.88
CA SER A 275 -18.44 -8.46 22.65
C SER A 275 -18.16 -9.81 23.33
N MET A 276 -16.88 -10.19 23.49
CA MET A 276 -16.47 -11.36 24.23
C MET A 276 -16.62 -11.15 25.74
N LEU A 277 -16.31 -9.94 26.22
CA LEU A 277 -16.49 -9.56 27.62
C LEU A 277 -17.97 -9.50 28.00
N GLU A 278 -18.81 -9.02 27.10
CA GLU A 278 -20.27 -8.95 27.25
C GLU A 278 -20.90 -10.36 27.21
N LYS A 279 -20.48 -11.24 26.28
CA LYS A 279 -20.88 -12.66 26.28
C LYS A 279 -20.42 -13.38 27.55
N GLY A 280 -19.17 -13.18 27.97
CA GLY A 280 -18.63 -13.77 29.19
C GLY A 280 -19.41 -13.32 30.43
N LYS A 281 -19.85 -12.06 30.48
CA LYS A 281 -20.70 -11.53 31.55
C LYS A 281 -22.10 -12.17 31.55
N VAL A 282 -22.73 -12.32 30.39
CA VAL A 282 -24.03 -12.98 30.25
C VAL A 282 -23.97 -14.46 30.65
N ASP A 283 -22.90 -15.16 30.28
CA ASP A 283 -22.70 -16.57 30.67
C ASP A 283 -22.42 -16.70 32.17
N LEU A 284 -21.74 -15.72 32.80
CA LEU A 284 -21.51 -15.68 34.24
C LEU A 284 -22.81 -15.38 35.01
N GLU A 285 -23.63 -14.43 34.55
CA GLU A 285 -24.93 -14.12 35.13
C GLU A 285 -25.90 -15.31 35.05
N ARG A 286 -25.86 -16.07 33.95
CA ARG A 286 -26.64 -17.31 33.78
C ARG A 286 -26.19 -18.43 34.72
N ARG A 287 -24.90 -18.49 35.05
CA ARG A 287 -24.32 -19.48 35.97
C ARG A 287 -24.53 -19.11 37.45
N ASN A 288 -24.65 -17.81 37.75
CA ASN A 288 -24.85 -17.29 39.10
C ASN A 288 -26.32 -17.18 39.53
N ASN A 289 -27.28 -17.43 38.62
CA ASN A 289 -28.70 -17.54 38.95
C ASN A 289 -29.26 -18.98 38.78
N PRO A 290 -28.88 -19.94 39.64
CA PRO A 290 -29.61 -21.19 39.78
C PRO A 290 -30.72 -20.99 40.83
N GLY A 291 -31.87 -20.40 40.48
CA GLY A 291 -32.91 -20.21 41.49
C GLY A 291 -34.16 -19.44 41.10
N THR A 292 -35.07 -20.10 40.39
CA THR A 292 -36.50 -20.09 40.75
C THR A 292 -37.08 -21.46 40.42
N SER A 293 -36.97 -22.38 41.38
CA SER A 293 -37.70 -23.64 41.52
C SER A 293 -38.05 -23.66 43.01
N GLU A 294 -39.30 -23.48 43.44
CA GLU A 294 -40.41 -24.46 43.55
C GLU A 294 -41.60 -23.68 44.21
N GLN A 295 -42.90 -23.98 44.11
CA GLN A 295 -43.61 -25.23 44.39
C GLN A 295 -45.13 -25.00 44.19
N SER A 296 -45.87 -25.96 43.64
CA SER A 296 -47.29 -26.22 44.01
C SER A 296 -47.69 -27.62 43.52
N LEU A 297 -47.79 -28.54 44.48
CA LEU A 297 -48.28 -29.91 44.33
C LEU A 297 -49.74 -29.97 43.84
N ILE A 298 -50.10 -31.03 43.12
CA ILE A 298 -51.05 -32.08 43.55
C ILE A 298 -50.91 -33.31 42.60
N PRO A 299 -50.96 -34.57 43.12
CA PRO A 299 -50.68 -35.78 42.36
C PRO A 299 -51.95 -36.56 41.95
N ARG A 300 -51.85 -37.45 40.93
CA ARG A 300 -52.60 -38.72 40.83
C ARG A 300 -52.06 -39.65 39.71
N ASN A 301 -51.12 -40.50 40.11
CA ASN A 301 -51.06 -41.98 40.00
C ASN A 301 -51.28 -42.71 38.63
N PRO A 302 -50.92 -44.01 38.52
CA PRO A 302 -49.87 -44.52 37.63
C PRO A 302 -50.46 -45.44 36.54
N VAL A 303 -49.63 -46.08 35.70
CA VAL A 303 -49.77 -47.48 35.20
C VAL A 303 -48.89 -47.78 33.96
N TYR A 304 -48.20 -48.93 34.01
CA TYR A 304 -47.43 -49.68 32.99
C TYR A 304 -46.12 -49.06 32.45
N ALA A 305 -45.01 -49.78 32.23
CA ALA A 305 -44.56 -51.15 32.51
C ALA A 305 -43.02 -51.09 32.29
N ALA A 306 -42.20 -51.43 33.28
CA ALA A 306 -41.48 -52.71 33.34
C ALA A 306 -40.80 -53.13 32.02
N TYR A 307 -39.47 -53.08 31.95
CA TYR A 307 -38.60 -54.27 32.07
C TYR A 307 -37.17 -54.06 31.52
N HIS A 308 -36.20 -54.56 32.29
CA HIS A 308 -34.87 -55.07 31.91
C HIS A 308 -33.73 -54.09 31.53
N LEU A 309 -32.97 -53.71 32.56
CA LEU A 309 -31.51 -53.91 32.58
C LEU A 309 -31.25 -55.39 32.98
N PRO A 310 -30.12 -56.05 32.63
CA PRO A 310 -28.82 -55.62 33.15
C PRO A 310 -27.50 -56.11 32.47
N PHE A 311 -26.38 -55.57 33.00
CA PHE A 311 -25.01 -56.13 33.12
C PHE A 311 -24.06 -56.29 31.90
N GLY A 312 -22.79 -55.91 32.13
CA GLY A 312 -21.59 -56.50 31.50
C GLY A 312 -20.71 -55.50 30.74
N VAL A 313 -19.75 -54.79 31.35
CA VAL A 313 -18.34 -55.19 31.61
C VAL A 313 -17.42 -55.16 30.36
N VAL A 314 -16.50 -54.18 30.37
CA VAL A 314 -15.06 -54.19 30.02
C VAL A 314 -14.59 -54.93 28.75
N SER A 315 -13.96 -54.18 27.82
CA SER A 315 -12.54 -54.35 27.43
C SER A 315 -12.13 -53.44 26.25
N SER A 316 -10.95 -52.82 26.38
CA SER A 316 -10.06 -52.33 25.29
C SER A 316 -9.07 -53.49 24.94
N PRO A 317 -8.12 -53.47 23.97
CA PRO A 317 -7.79 -52.55 22.86
C PRO A 317 -7.55 -53.26 21.49
N SER A 318 -7.16 -52.47 20.47
CA SER A 318 -6.05 -52.71 19.50
C SER A 318 -6.37 -52.65 17.99
N GLN A 319 -5.56 -51.81 17.34
CA GLN A 319 -4.87 -51.95 16.04
C GLN A 319 -5.62 -52.43 14.79
N ARG A 320 -5.70 -51.52 13.81
CA ARG A 320 -4.90 -51.56 12.57
C ARG A 320 -4.73 -50.15 12.01
#